data_AF-A0A0F9WCB3-F1
#
_entry.id   AF-A0A0F9WCB3-F1
#
_cell.length_a   1.000
_cell.length_b   1.000
_cell.length_c   1.000
_cell.angle_alpha   90.00
_cell.angle_beta   90.00
_cell.angle_gamma   90.00
#
_symmetry.space_group_name_H-M   'P 1'
#
loop_
_entity.id
_entity.type
_entity.pdbx_description
1 polymer ?
#
loop_
_entity_poly.entity_id
_entity_poly.type
_entity_poly.pdbx_seq_one_letter_code
_entity_poly.pdbx_strand_id
1 'polypeptide(L)' 'MATQINIKKAGKVKNQTPKVAKQEKQRAKTGRCANRRKFEARLEMGYFECNGKMKLNLKA' A
#
# COMPACT_ATOMS: atom_id res chain seq x y z
N MET A 1 1.77 43.66 4.54
CA MET A 1 0.35 43.26 4.69
C MET A 1 0.33 41.86 5.31
N ALA A 2 0.00 41.74 6.59
CA ALA A 2 -0.13 40.43 7.23
C ALA A 2 -1.39 39.74 6.65
N THR A 3 -1.20 38.65 5.91
CA THR A 3 -2.33 37.83 5.45
C THR A 3 -3.04 37.24 6.65
N GLN A 4 -4.34 37.48 6.80
CA GLN A 4 -5.14 36.92 7.89
C GLN A 4 -5.09 35.38 7.84
N ILE A 5 -4.42 34.76 8.82
CA ILE A 5 -4.29 33.30 8.92
C ILE A 5 -5.57 32.74 9.54
N ASN A 6 -6.33 31.95 8.78
CA ASN A 6 -7.57 31.31 9.25
C ASN A 6 -7.36 29.83 9.61
N ILE A 7 -7.45 29.53 10.91
CA ILE A 7 -7.21 28.19 11.49
C ILE A 7 -8.50 27.34 11.54
N LYS A 8 -9.69 27.93 11.32
CA LYS A 8 -11.02 27.31 11.56
C LYS A 8 -11.30 26.06 10.71
N LYS A 9 -10.54 25.82 9.63
CA LYS A 9 -10.71 24.67 8.74
C LYS A 9 -9.81 23.47 9.08
N ALA A 10 -8.96 23.59 10.10
CA ALA A 10 -8.09 22.50 10.53
C ALA A 10 -8.91 21.27 10.97
N GLY A 11 -8.53 20.09 10.49
CA GLY A 11 -9.18 18.83 10.87
C GLY A 11 -10.51 18.53 10.19
N LYS A 12 -11.11 19.47 9.43
CA LYS A 12 -12.42 19.29 8.77
C LYS A 12 -12.52 17.98 8.00
N VAL A 13 -11.58 17.72 7.08
CA VAL A 13 -11.65 16.57 6.17
C VAL A 13 -11.46 15.25 6.92
N LYS A 14 -10.47 15.17 7.82
CA LYS A 14 -10.18 13.95 8.59
C LYS A 14 -11.33 13.56 9.54
N ASN A 15 -12.01 14.55 10.12
CA ASN A 15 -13.16 14.30 11.01
C ASN A 15 -14.45 14.00 10.23
N GLN A 16 -14.55 14.50 8.99
CA GLN A 16 -15.67 14.21 8.10
C GLN A 16 -15.59 12.78 7.53
N THR A 17 -14.38 12.28 7.23
CA THR A 17 -14.22 10.93 6.67
C THR A 17 -14.61 9.86 7.70
N PRO A 18 -15.53 8.93 7.38
CA PRO A 18 -15.92 7.87 8.31
C PRO A 18 -14.74 6.96 8.63
N LYS A 19 -14.60 6.59 9.90
CA LYS A 19 -13.52 5.70 10.35
C LYS A 19 -13.88 4.25 10.01
N VAL A 20 -13.12 3.64 9.11
CA VAL A 20 -13.21 2.20 8.83
C VAL A 20 -12.30 1.44 9.80
N ALA A 21 -12.83 0.42 10.46
CA ALA A 21 -12.06 -0.44 11.36
C ALA A 21 -10.99 -1.24 10.60
N LYS A 22 -9.86 -1.55 11.26
CA LYS A 22 -8.83 -2.39 10.66
C LYS A 22 -9.33 -3.83 10.56
N GLN A 23 -9.14 -4.45 9.41
CA GLN A 23 -9.37 -5.89 9.23
C GLN A 23 -8.19 -6.67 9.83
N GLU A 24 -8.50 -7.75 10.55
CA GLU A 24 -7.50 -8.71 11.00
C GLU A 24 -6.88 -9.45 9.80
N LYS A 25 -5.57 -9.70 9.86
CA LYS A 25 -4.83 -10.39 8.82
C LYS A 25 -3.88 -11.40 9.45
N GLN A 26 -3.64 -12.50 8.75
CA GLN A 26 -2.62 -13.47 9.16
C GLN A 26 -1.25 -12.78 9.27
N ARG A 27 -0.46 -13.22 10.25
CA ARG A 27 0.90 -12.69 10.46
C ARG A 27 1.76 -12.94 9.22
N ALA A 28 2.30 -11.85 8.66
CA ALA A 28 3.23 -11.94 7.56
C ALA A 28 4.50 -12.71 7.97
N LYS A 29 5.00 -13.55 7.07
CA LYS A 29 6.32 -14.17 7.19
C LYS A 29 7.41 -13.07 7.12
N THR A 30 8.52 -13.26 7.82
CA THR A 30 9.59 -12.27 7.93
C THR A 30 10.97 -12.88 7.59
N GLY A 31 11.96 -12.03 7.28
CA GLY A 31 13.32 -12.49 6.98
C GLY A 31 13.43 -13.31 5.69
N ARG A 32 14.26 -14.37 5.71
CA ARG A 32 14.59 -15.17 4.53
C ARG A 32 13.37 -15.85 3.90
N CYS A 33 12.42 -16.32 4.71
CA CYS A 33 11.22 -16.96 4.17
C CYS A 33 10.31 -15.98 3.41
N ALA A 34 10.31 -14.69 3.79
CA ALA A 34 9.59 -13.66 3.04
C ALA A 34 10.24 -13.40 1.67
N ASN A 35 11.58 -13.40 1.61
CA ASN A 35 12.31 -13.24 0.35
C ASN A 35 12.09 -14.44 -0.59
N ARG A 36 12.10 -15.67 -0.03
CA ARG A 36 11.82 -16.89 -0.79
C ARG A 36 10.43 -16.87 -1.43
N ARG A 37 9.39 -16.54 -0.65
CA ARG A 37 8.01 -16.43 -1.16
C ARG A 37 7.86 -15.41 -2.29
N LYS A 38 8.55 -14.26 -2.21
CA LYS A 38 8.53 -13.25 -3.28
C LYS A 38 9.19 -13.77 -4.56
N PHE A 39 10.30 -14.49 -4.43
CA PHE A 39 11.04 -15.01 -5.58
C PHE A 39 10.24 -16.08 -6.31
N GLU A 40 9.72 -17.08 -5.57
CA GLU A 40 8.94 -18.17 -6.15
C GLU A 40 7.71 -17.65 -6.90
N ALA A 41 6.95 -16.71 -6.30
CA ALA A 41 5.80 -16.10 -6.96
C ALA A 41 6.16 -15.33 -8.25
N ARG A 42 7.32 -14.66 -8.29
CA ARG A 42 7.78 -13.93 -9.49
C ARG A 42 8.27 -14.86 -10.59
N LEU A 43 8.89 -15.97 -10.20
CA LEU A 43 9.38 -16.97 -11.13
C LEU A 43 8.20 -17.63 -11.86
N GLU A 44 7.16 -18.04 -11.11
CA GLU A 44 5.94 -18.64 -11.66
C GLU A 44 5.19 -17.71 -12.62
N MET A 45 5.18 -16.40 -12.33
CA MET A 45 4.56 -15.41 -13.20
C MET A 45 5.39 -15.07 -14.45
N GLY A 46 6.58 -15.65 -14.65
CA GLY A 46 7.44 -15.32 -15.80
C GLY A 46 7.99 -13.88 -15.75
N TYR A 47 8.08 -13.27 -14.57
CA TYR A 47 8.51 -11.87 -14.40
C TYR A 47 9.89 -11.60 -15.03
N PHE A 48 10.78 -12.59 -14.96
CA PHE A 48 12.14 -12.50 -15.48
C PHE A 48 12.19 -12.68 -17.01
N GLU A 49 11.27 -13.45 -17.59
CA GLU A 49 11.20 -13.69 -19.04
C GLU A 49 10.69 -12.44 -19.78
N CYS A 50 9.72 -11.74 -19.20
CA CYS A 50 9.20 -10.49 -19.75
C CYS A 50 10.05 -9.26 -19.39
N ASN A 51 11.27 -9.44 -18.85
CA ASN A 51 12.16 -8.37 -18.38
C ASN A 51 11.44 -7.35 -17.47
N GLY A 52 10.54 -7.83 -16.60
CA GLY A 52 9.78 -7.00 -15.67
C GLY A 52 8.62 -6.18 -16.26
N LYS A 53 8.30 -6.32 -17.55
CA LYS A 53 7.19 -5.61 -18.20
C LYS A 53 5.84 -6.31 -17.98
N MET A 54 5.32 -6.25 -16.75
CA MET A 54 3.99 -6.77 -16.41
C MET A 54 3.33 -6.05 -15.22
N LYS A 55 2.01 -6.20 -15.08
CA LYS A 55 1.25 -5.69 -13.92
C LYS A 55 1.35 -6.67 -12.75
N LEU A 56 1.99 -6.24 -11.65
CA LEU A 56 2.12 -7.07 -10.43
C LEU A 56 0.86 -7.09 -9.57
N ASN A 57 0.03 -6.05 -9.63
CA ASN A 57 -1.27 -6.02 -8.97
C ASN A 57 -2.37 -5.91 -10.03
N LEU A 58 -3.03 -7.04 -10.33
CA LEU A 58 -4.06 -7.11 -11.38
C LEU A 58 -5.35 -6.38 -11.03
N LYS A 59 -5.59 -6.11 -9.73
CA LYS A 59 -6.79 -5.44 -9.22
C LYS A 59 -6.66 -3.92 -9.11
N ALA A 60 -5.47 -3.37 -9.37
CA ALA A 60 -5.24 -1.92 -9.37
C ALA A 60 -5.76 -1.26 -10.64
#